data_AF-A0A4P9W9S9-F1
#
_entry.id   AF-A0A4P9W9S9-F1
#
_cell.length_a   1.000
_cell.length_b   1.000
_cell.length_c   1.000
_cell.angle_alpha   90.00
_cell.angle_beta   90.00
_cell.angle_gamma   90.00
#
_symmetry.space_group_name_H-M   'P 1'
#
loop_
_entity.id
_entity.type
_entity.pdbx_description
1 polymer ?
#
loop_
_entity_poly.entity_id
_entity_poly.type
_entity_poly.pdbx_seq_one_letter_code
_entity_poly.pdbx_strand_id
1 'polypeptide(L)'
;MSQRAAAQDPGAEGEAVTDQFPRRVREALAKLNIAEAMESAFDLLIPSEQSEKEESQFPGTTRLKELELSEVLRQIISALSANNALVIIIHEAQWMDTPSWELLWEIEVSCPKTAIFIFSRPERYIEDDQNREIFRKFKRLPRGTSLVVDGLSLDETRQLVVNSWSGTAIKTVAKVMLDSIFARTRGNPLFIRSLVTALKESGQWRVDALGTLTTQGESFDFEQVVLGMDLQSAIVAQFDRLDRSFQLFLKMASAVGQRFPVRDVLCFLSDAQASTALFDRSRSAIPVARRIESQDKYGFLARVEGGEGEGLVYEFKSEVVRKCVYTMMVVQQRQQLHLSIAIYYENVLNDSNRHRLLVPLTEHYLKTDDRQKLKKIRYLELVSHLSYEKRMMGATVKNYTMLMQMVNTAQKEIGKVLYNNQTTSRWHRELGEAYFARGNLEAAEEHILESLFLTGHEFPRSSMKLSWRLRRERTARSR
;
A
#
# COMPACT_ATOMS: atom_id res chain seq x y z
N MET A 1 5.71 0.17 61.00
CA MET A 1 7.13 0.29 60.58
C MET A 1 7.57 -1.11 60.14
N SER A 2 7.94 -1.44 58.91
CA SER A 2 8.17 -0.71 57.67
C SER A 2 7.84 -1.67 56.52
N GLN A 3 7.23 -1.13 55.46
CA GLN A 3 6.94 -1.80 54.21
C GLN A 3 8.23 -2.10 53.43
N ARG A 4 8.24 -3.19 52.66
CA ARG A 4 8.79 -3.19 51.30
C ARG A 4 8.06 -4.24 50.47
N ALA A 5 7.02 -3.78 49.78
CA ALA A 5 6.41 -4.48 48.67
C ALA A 5 7.41 -4.47 47.50
N ALA A 6 7.78 -5.66 47.01
CA ALA A 6 8.45 -5.80 45.73
C ALA A 6 7.40 -5.56 44.64
N ALA A 7 7.61 -4.53 43.84
CA ALA A 7 6.84 -4.27 42.64
C ALA A 7 7.06 -5.41 41.65
N GLN A 8 5.99 -6.11 41.26
CA GLN A 8 5.98 -6.91 40.05
C GLN A 8 6.09 -5.96 38.86
N ASP A 9 7.18 -6.12 38.11
CA ASP A 9 7.43 -5.42 36.86
C ASP A 9 6.55 -6.05 35.76
N PRO A 10 5.59 -5.32 35.17
CA PRO A 10 4.75 -5.83 34.09
C PRO A 10 5.51 -5.98 32.75
N GLY A 11 6.81 -5.68 32.70
CA GLY A 11 7.65 -5.83 31.51
C GLY A 11 8.18 -7.25 31.24
N ALA A 12 8.22 -8.14 32.25
CA ALA A 12 8.91 -9.43 32.12
C ALA A 12 8.10 -10.52 31.38
N GLU A 13 6.78 -10.37 31.25
CA GLU A 13 5.95 -11.35 30.52
C GLU A 13 5.93 -11.12 28.99
N GLY A 14 6.39 -9.95 28.52
CA GLY A 14 6.43 -9.61 27.09
C GLY A 14 7.67 -10.16 26.36
N GLU A 15 8.83 -10.21 27.01
CA GLU A 15 10.09 -10.67 26.37
C GLU A 15 10.20 -12.20 26.28
N ALA A 16 9.52 -12.96 27.13
CA ALA A 16 9.61 -14.42 27.14
C ALA A 16 8.81 -15.11 26.01
N VAL A 17 7.85 -14.42 25.40
CA VAL A 17 6.98 -14.98 24.35
C VAL A 17 7.66 -14.94 22.98
N THR A 18 8.50 -13.95 22.72
CA THR A 18 9.17 -13.71 21.44
C THR A 18 10.25 -14.75 21.13
N ASP A 19 10.97 -15.23 22.14
CA ASP A 19 12.07 -16.20 21.98
C ASP A 19 11.58 -17.66 21.79
N GLN A 20 10.33 -17.95 22.19
CA GLN A 20 9.74 -19.28 22.01
C GLN A 20 9.22 -19.53 20.59
N PHE A 21 8.80 -18.50 19.88
CA PHE A 21 8.16 -18.67 18.57
C PHE A 21 9.09 -19.30 17.53
N PRO A 22 10.32 -18.78 17.26
CA PRO A 22 11.22 -19.37 16.26
C PRO A 22 11.58 -20.82 16.58
N ARG A 23 11.79 -21.12 17.86
CA ARG A 23 12.05 -22.48 18.34
C ARG A 23 10.88 -23.41 18.07
N ARG A 24 9.64 -22.99 18.37
CA ARG A 24 8.44 -23.80 18.10
C ARG A 24 8.22 -24.04 16.61
N VAL A 25 8.55 -23.07 15.74
CA VAL A 25 8.45 -23.29 14.29
C VAL A 25 9.52 -24.28 13.82
N ARG A 26 10.78 -24.19 14.29
CA ARG A 26 11.81 -25.21 13.99
C ARG A 26 11.39 -26.61 14.44
N GLU A 27 10.88 -26.75 15.66
CA GLU A 27 10.38 -28.03 16.19
C GLU A 27 9.21 -28.58 15.35
N ALA A 28 8.32 -27.70 14.86
CA ALA A 28 7.22 -28.10 13.99
C ALA A 28 7.73 -28.61 12.62
N LEU A 29 8.72 -27.95 12.03
CA LEU A 29 9.25 -28.31 10.71
C LEU A 29 10.13 -29.55 10.73
N ALA A 30 10.89 -29.74 11.81
CA ALA A 30 11.58 -30.99 12.08
C ALA A 30 10.61 -32.17 12.12
N LYS A 31 9.45 -32.00 12.77
CA LYS A 31 8.38 -33.02 12.76
C LYS A 31 7.75 -33.25 11.38
N LEU A 32 7.83 -32.27 10.50
CA LEU A 32 7.35 -32.37 9.12
C LEU A 32 8.40 -32.92 8.14
N ASN A 33 9.60 -33.29 8.61
CA ASN A 33 10.73 -33.72 7.77
C ASN A 33 11.18 -32.67 6.73
N ILE A 34 10.95 -31.39 7.01
CA ILE A 34 11.31 -30.26 6.14
C ILE A 34 12.76 -29.78 6.41
N ALA A 35 13.42 -30.36 7.43
CA ALA A 35 14.43 -29.67 8.24
C ALA A 35 15.87 -29.57 7.69
N GLU A 36 16.33 -30.39 6.76
CA GLU A 36 17.76 -30.33 6.36
C GLU A 36 18.05 -29.46 5.13
N ALA A 37 17.07 -29.20 4.26
CA ALA A 37 17.32 -28.49 3.00
C ALA A 37 17.08 -26.97 3.06
N MET A 38 16.45 -26.44 4.13
CA MET A 38 15.81 -25.11 4.07
C MET A 38 16.05 -24.22 5.30
N GLU A 39 17.14 -24.46 6.05
CA GLU A 39 17.57 -23.61 7.16
C GLU A 39 17.81 -22.15 6.70
N SER A 40 18.32 -21.97 5.47
CA SER A 40 18.50 -20.66 4.80
C SER A 40 17.20 -19.91 4.53
N ALA A 41 16.12 -20.61 4.23
CA ALA A 41 14.80 -20.01 3.97
C ALA A 41 14.09 -19.61 5.26
N PHE A 42 14.56 -20.12 6.40
CA PHE A 42 14.02 -19.82 7.72
C PHE A 42 14.30 -18.40 8.17
N ASP A 43 15.52 -17.94 7.91
CA ASP A 43 15.95 -16.58 8.17
C ASP A 43 15.18 -15.54 7.31
N LEU A 44 14.50 -15.97 6.24
CA LEU A 44 13.59 -15.12 5.46
C LEU A 44 12.19 -14.99 6.08
N LEU A 45 11.68 -16.04 6.74
CA LEU A 45 10.34 -16.05 7.36
C LEU A 45 10.34 -15.38 8.73
N ILE A 46 11.45 -15.51 9.46
CA ILE A 46 11.66 -14.91 10.77
C ILE A 46 13.00 -14.19 10.70
N PRO A 47 13.03 -12.90 10.35
CA PRO A 47 14.27 -12.14 10.31
C PRO A 47 14.92 -12.20 11.69
N SER A 48 16.10 -12.79 11.78
CA SER A 48 16.94 -12.67 12.98
C SER A 48 17.77 -11.40 12.86
N GLU A 49 18.15 -10.75 13.97
CA GLU A 49 19.04 -9.57 13.94
C GLU A 49 20.39 -9.83 13.23
N GLN A 50 20.73 -11.10 12.99
CA GLN A 50 21.95 -11.52 12.31
C GLN A 50 21.79 -11.65 10.79
N SER A 51 20.59 -11.91 10.26
CA SER A 51 20.36 -12.11 8.83
C SER A 51 20.50 -10.83 7.99
N GLU A 52 20.40 -9.65 8.61
CA GLU A 52 20.60 -8.36 7.93
C GLU A 52 22.07 -8.08 7.58
N LYS A 53 23.04 -8.76 8.21
CA LYS A 53 24.47 -8.46 8.05
C LYS A 53 25.17 -9.27 6.95
N GLU A 54 24.53 -10.31 6.42
CA GLU A 54 25.15 -11.26 5.47
C GLU A 54 24.47 -11.30 4.08
N GLU A 55 23.83 -10.22 3.61
CA GLU A 55 23.35 -10.15 2.20
C GLU A 55 24.54 -10.06 1.22
N SER A 56 25.13 -11.22 0.89
CA SER A 56 26.28 -11.39 0.01
C SER A 56 25.91 -11.49 -1.47
N GLN A 57 26.24 -10.43 -2.22
CA GLN A 57 27.07 -10.39 -3.45
C GLN A 57 26.78 -11.25 -4.71
N PHE A 58 25.73 -12.08 -4.83
CA PHE A 58 25.48 -12.83 -6.09
C PHE A 58 24.04 -12.75 -6.63
N PRO A 59 23.83 -12.35 -7.91
CA PRO A 59 22.49 -12.22 -8.52
C PRO A 59 21.70 -13.53 -8.73
N GLY A 60 22.32 -14.71 -8.58
CA GLY A 60 21.64 -16.01 -8.73
C GLY A 60 20.96 -16.55 -7.45
N THR A 61 21.33 -16.07 -6.26
CA THR A 61 20.91 -16.67 -4.99
C THR A 61 19.55 -16.20 -4.48
N THR A 62 19.06 -15.01 -4.86
CA THR A 62 17.76 -14.50 -4.35
C THR A 62 16.55 -15.15 -5.01
N ARG A 63 16.57 -15.40 -6.33
CA ARG A 63 15.49 -16.17 -6.98
C ARG A 63 15.41 -17.59 -6.43
N LEU A 64 16.57 -18.18 -6.11
CA LEU A 64 16.62 -19.46 -5.41
C LEU A 64 16.01 -19.33 -4.01
N LYS A 65 16.31 -18.27 -3.25
CA LYS A 65 15.69 -17.99 -1.94
C LYS A 65 14.18 -17.76 -1.99
N GLU A 66 13.66 -17.03 -2.99
CA GLU A 66 12.21 -16.82 -3.19
C GLU A 66 11.50 -18.13 -3.54
N LEU A 67 12.13 -18.96 -4.39
CA LEU A 67 11.63 -20.30 -4.71
C LEU A 67 11.70 -21.22 -3.48
N GLU A 68 12.78 -21.16 -2.70
CA GLU A 68 12.93 -21.88 -1.43
C GLU A 68 11.84 -21.47 -0.44
N LEU A 69 11.61 -20.17 -0.27
CA LEU A 69 10.56 -19.65 0.61
C LEU A 69 9.17 -20.12 0.17
N SER A 70 8.87 -20.02 -1.12
CA SER A 70 7.60 -20.45 -1.69
C SER A 70 7.40 -21.96 -1.45
N GLU A 71 8.45 -22.75 -1.63
CA GLU A 71 8.42 -24.19 -1.40
C GLU A 71 8.25 -24.54 0.09
N VAL A 72 8.91 -23.83 1.02
CA VAL A 72 8.68 -23.99 2.46
C VAL A 72 7.22 -23.69 2.81
N LEU A 73 6.68 -22.55 2.35
CA LEU A 73 5.31 -22.16 2.61
C LEU A 73 4.33 -23.19 2.05
N ARG A 74 4.58 -23.69 0.83
CA ARG A 74 3.78 -24.73 0.19
C ARG A 74 3.78 -26.02 1.02
N GLN A 75 4.94 -26.46 1.50
CA GLN A 75 5.06 -27.68 2.33
C GLN A 75 4.35 -27.51 3.68
N ILE A 76 4.51 -26.36 4.34
CA ILE A 76 3.81 -26.04 5.59
C ILE A 76 2.30 -26.11 5.39
N ILE A 77 1.79 -25.42 4.37
CA ILE A 77 0.35 -25.37 4.09
C ILE A 77 -0.16 -26.76 3.70
N SER A 78 0.61 -27.53 2.93
CA SER A 78 0.28 -28.90 2.58
C SER A 78 0.15 -29.79 3.83
N ALA A 79 1.15 -29.78 4.71
CA ALA A 79 1.14 -30.53 5.95
C ALA A 79 0.01 -30.13 6.90
N LEU A 80 -0.25 -28.83 7.04
CA LEU A 80 -1.36 -28.32 7.83
C LEU A 80 -2.70 -28.74 7.24
N SER A 81 -2.85 -28.66 5.91
CA SER A 81 -4.09 -29.03 5.21
C SER A 81 -4.36 -30.53 5.27
N ALA A 82 -3.33 -31.38 5.35
CA ALA A 82 -3.50 -32.83 5.46
C ALA A 82 -4.32 -33.20 6.72
N ASN A 83 -4.09 -32.47 7.81
CA ASN A 83 -4.66 -32.72 9.13
C ASN A 83 -5.80 -31.76 9.51
N ASN A 84 -5.92 -30.61 8.83
CA ASN A 84 -6.89 -29.56 9.15
C ASN A 84 -7.58 -29.06 7.88
N ALA A 85 -8.86 -28.67 7.98
CA ALA A 85 -9.49 -27.87 6.93
C ALA A 85 -9.00 -26.43 7.05
N LEU A 86 -8.27 -25.94 6.04
CA LEU A 86 -7.71 -24.58 6.07
C LEU A 86 -8.54 -23.64 5.20
N VAL A 87 -8.81 -22.44 5.72
CA VAL A 87 -9.42 -21.35 4.94
C VAL A 87 -8.39 -20.25 4.77
N ILE A 88 -8.08 -19.91 3.53
CA ILE A 88 -7.15 -18.83 3.17
C ILE A 88 -7.96 -17.69 2.58
N ILE A 89 -7.85 -16.50 3.15
CA ILE A 89 -8.57 -15.30 2.71
C ILE A 89 -7.56 -14.27 2.24
N ILE A 90 -7.65 -13.87 0.98
CA ILE A 90 -6.78 -12.86 0.36
C ILE A 90 -7.63 -11.63 0.03
N HIS A 91 -7.28 -10.50 0.64
CA HIS A 91 -7.90 -9.20 0.36
C HIS A 91 -7.07 -8.38 -0.62
N GLU A 92 -7.75 -7.64 -1.51
CA GLU A 92 -7.14 -6.74 -2.49
C GLU A 92 -6.07 -7.43 -3.38
N ALA A 93 -6.35 -8.66 -3.85
CA ALA A 93 -5.38 -9.50 -4.57
C ALA A 93 -4.79 -8.87 -5.84
N GLN A 94 -5.41 -7.83 -6.40
CA GLN A 94 -4.88 -7.10 -7.55
C GLN A 94 -3.49 -6.48 -7.32
N TRP A 95 -3.08 -6.30 -6.06
CA TRP A 95 -1.77 -5.75 -5.71
C TRP A 95 -0.69 -6.82 -5.49
N MET A 96 -1.04 -8.10 -5.53
CA MET A 96 -0.07 -9.18 -5.37
C MET A 96 0.92 -9.20 -6.53
N ASP A 97 2.18 -9.46 -6.20
CA ASP A 97 3.21 -9.73 -7.19
C ASP A 97 3.08 -11.12 -7.79
N THR A 98 3.87 -11.38 -8.84
CA THR A 98 3.82 -12.63 -9.60
C THR A 98 4.15 -13.87 -8.75
N PRO A 99 5.23 -13.89 -7.94
CA PRO A 99 5.53 -15.04 -7.11
C PRO A 99 4.40 -15.36 -6.11
N SER A 100 3.76 -14.35 -5.53
CA SER A 100 2.62 -14.58 -4.63
C SER A 100 1.42 -15.20 -5.33
N TRP A 101 1.14 -14.80 -6.58
CA TRP A 101 0.10 -15.43 -7.40
C TRP A 101 0.42 -16.88 -7.75
N GLU A 102 1.68 -17.16 -8.08
CA GLU A 102 2.16 -18.51 -8.40
C GLU A 102 2.08 -19.44 -7.19
N LEU A 103 2.56 -18.98 -6.02
CA LEU A 103 2.45 -19.74 -4.77
C LEU A 103 0.99 -20.08 -4.43
N LEU A 104 0.08 -19.11 -4.55
CA LEU A 104 -1.34 -19.35 -4.29
C LEU A 104 -1.92 -20.41 -5.23
N TRP A 105 -1.51 -20.38 -6.50
CA TRP A 105 -1.91 -21.37 -7.49
C TRP A 105 -1.36 -22.77 -7.15
N GLU A 106 -0.10 -22.85 -6.75
CA GLU A 106 0.51 -24.11 -6.31
C GLU A 106 -0.16 -24.70 -5.07
N ILE A 107 -0.56 -23.86 -4.11
CA ILE A 107 -1.32 -24.27 -2.93
C ILE A 107 -2.66 -24.88 -3.34
N GLU A 108 -3.42 -24.23 -4.23
CA GLU A 108 -4.70 -24.75 -4.73
C GLU A 108 -4.55 -26.12 -5.43
N VAL A 109 -3.50 -26.28 -6.24
CA VAL A 109 -3.25 -27.52 -6.98
C VAL A 109 -2.76 -28.64 -6.05
N SER A 110 -1.89 -28.32 -5.10
CA SER A 110 -1.16 -29.30 -4.28
C SER A 110 -1.87 -29.66 -2.97
N CYS A 111 -2.77 -28.81 -2.47
CA CYS A 111 -3.34 -28.93 -1.13
C CYS A 111 -4.88 -29.09 -1.21
N PRO A 112 -5.42 -30.31 -1.37
CA PRO A 112 -6.84 -30.52 -1.69
C PRO A 112 -7.83 -30.20 -0.55
N LYS A 113 -7.35 -29.95 0.68
CA LYS A 113 -8.16 -29.63 1.87
C LYS A 113 -8.10 -28.14 2.24
N THR A 114 -7.77 -27.28 1.27
CA THR A 114 -7.81 -25.83 1.44
C THR A 114 -9.06 -25.25 0.78
N ALA A 115 -9.60 -24.18 1.35
CA ALA A 115 -10.60 -23.33 0.74
C ALA A 115 -10.01 -21.92 0.60
N ILE A 116 -9.91 -21.43 -0.62
CA ILE A 116 -9.28 -20.14 -0.92
C ILE A 116 -10.35 -19.12 -1.33
N PHE A 117 -10.41 -18.00 -0.62
CA PHE A 117 -11.27 -16.86 -0.93
C PHE A 117 -10.41 -15.69 -1.43
N ILE A 118 -10.61 -15.31 -2.69
CA ILE A 118 -9.86 -14.23 -3.33
C ILE A 118 -10.79 -13.04 -3.54
N PHE A 119 -10.55 -11.96 -2.79
CA PHE A 119 -11.21 -10.68 -2.98
C PHE A 119 -10.33 -9.79 -3.85
N SER A 120 -10.80 -9.46 -5.04
CA SER A 120 -10.07 -8.67 -6.01
C SER A 120 -10.97 -7.70 -6.75
N ARG A 121 -10.35 -6.64 -7.28
CA ARG A 121 -10.96 -5.78 -8.30
C ARG A 121 -11.09 -6.52 -9.63
N PRO A 122 -11.87 -5.98 -10.59
CA PRO A 122 -11.92 -6.54 -11.94
C PRO A 122 -10.53 -6.65 -12.59
N GLU A 123 -10.38 -7.63 -13.48
CA GLU A 123 -9.12 -7.99 -14.14
C GLU A 123 -8.34 -6.81 -14.74
N ARG A 124 -9.04 -5.78 -15.24
CA ARG A 124 -8.44 -4.56 -15.80
C ARG A 124 -7.56 -3.77 -14.82
N TYR A 125 -7.67 -4.02 -13.52
CA TYR A 125 -6.85 -3.38 -12.48
C TYR A 125 -5.60 -4.17 -12.13
N ILE A 126 -5.39 -5.34 -12.76
CA ILE A 126 -4.17 -6.14 -12.61
C ILE A 126 -3.22 -5.72 -13.73
N GLU A 127 -2.14 -5.02 -13.37
CA GLU A 127 -1.23 -4.38 -14.33
C GLU A 127 -0.40 -5.38 -15.14
N ASP A 128 0.02 -6.48 -14.51
CA ASP A 128 0.92 -7.48 -15.11
C ASP A 128 0.17 -8.58 -15.88
N ASP A 129 0.65 -8.88 -17.10
CA ASP A 129 0.05 -9.86 -18.01
C ASP A 129 0.07 -11.29 -17.45
N GLN A 130 1.15 -11.68 -16.78
CA GLN A 130 1.30 -13.00 -16.16
C GLN A 130 0.34 -13.13 -14.98
N ASN A 131 0.21 -12.08 -14.17
CA ASN A 131 -0.75 -12.05 -13.06
C ASN A 131 -2.19 -12.14 -13.58
N ARG A 132 -2.51 -11.45 -14.69
CA ARG A 132 -3.84 -11.59 -15.34
C ARG A 132 -4.08 -13.02 -15.81
N GLU A 133 -3.07 -13.71 -16.34
CA GLU A 133 -3.20 -15.10 -16.74
C GLU A 133 -3.51 -16.01 -15.54
N ILE A 134 -2.77 -15.89 -14.44
CA ILE A 134 -3.00 -16.68 -13.22
C ILE A 134 -4.39 -16.38 -12.64
N PHE A 135 -4.79 -15.12 -12.60
CA PHE A 135 -6.14 -14.72 -12.18
C PHE A 135 -7.23 -15.38 -13.04
N ARG A 136 -7.05 -15.45 -14.36
CA ARG A 136 -7.97 -16.17 -15.26
C ARG A 136 -7.96 -17.67 -15.01
N LYS A 137 -6.83 -18.27 -14.64
CA LYS A 137 -6.75 -19.69 -14.26
C LYS A 137 -7.63 -19.97 -13.05
N PHE A 138 -7.54 -19.14 -11.99
CA PHE A 138 -8.44 -19.25 -10.83
C PHE A 138 -9.92 -19.14 -11.20
N LYS A 139 -10.28 -18.19 -12.07
CA LYS A 139 -11.67 -18.03 -12.53
C LYS A 139 -12.20 -19.23 -13.34
N ARG A 140 -11.32 -20.00 -13.97
CA ARG A 140 -11.67 -21.14 -14.82
C ARG A 140 -11.53 -22.49 -14.10
N LEU A 141 -11.14 -22.49 -12.83
CA LEU A 141 -11.03 -23.72 -12.04
C LEU A 141 -12.40 -24.42 -11.97
N PRO A 142 -12.48 -25.73 -12.30
CA PRO A 142 -13.74 -26.47 -12.23
C PRO A 142 -14.37 -26.51 -10.83
N ARG A 143 -13.53 -26.41 -9.78
CA ARG A 143 -13.95 -26.37 -8.37
C ARG A 143 -14.10 -24.94 -7.83
N GLY A 144 -13.79 -23.93 -8.64
CA GLY A 144 -13.84 -22.53 -8.24
C GLY A 144 -15.19 -21.92 -8.58
N THR A 145 -15.69 -21.07 -7.68
CA THR A 145 -16.86 -20.24 -7.95
C THR A 145 -16.42 -18.79 -8.05
N SER A 146 -16.67 -18.16 -9.20
CA SER A 146 -16.47 -16.71 -9.34
C SER A 146 -17.79 -15.99 -9.09
N LEU A 147 -17.82 -15.16 -8.05
CA LEU A 147 -18.94 -14.29 -7.74
C LEU A 147 -18.57 -12.85 -8.09
N VAL A 148 -19.35 -12.24 -8.98
CA VAL A 148 -19.26 -10.80 -9.21
C VAL A 148 -20.13 -10.12 -8.16
N VAL A 149 -19.49 -9.35 -7.28
CA VAL A 149 -20.19 -8.55 -6.28
C VAL A 149 -20.46 -7.18 -6.90
N ASP A 150 -21.64 -7.04 -7.50
CA ASP A 150 -22.13 -5.78 -8.02
C ASP A 150 -22.67 -4.88 -6.89
N GLY A 151 -23.12 -3.68 -7.24
CA GLY A 151 -23.87 -2.84 -6.31
C GLY A 151 -25.15 -3.53 -5.85
N LEU A 152 -25.60 -3.18 -4.64
CA LEU A 152 -26.89 -3.60 -4.08
C LEU A 152 -28.02 -3.27 -5.05
N SER A 153 -29.02 -4.13 -5.17
CA SER A 153 -30.26 -3.86 -5.89
C SER A 153 -31.04 -2.68 -5.27
N LEU A 154 -32.09 -2.23 -5.95
CA LEU A 154 -32.99 -1.19 -5.43
C LEU A 154 -33.63 -1.61 -4.10
N ASP A 155 -33.97 -2.90 -3.94
CA ASP A 155 -34.58 -3.43 -2.72
C ASP A 155 -33.55 -3.49 -1.57
N GLU A 156 -32.36 -4.03 -1.85
CA GLU A 156 -31.27 -4.08 -0.87
C GLU A 156 -30.78 -2.67 -0.49
N THR A 157 -30.81 -1.72 -1.43
CA THR A 157 -30.57 -0.30 -1.15
C THR A 157 -31.60 0.23 -0.16
N ARG A 158 -32.88 -0.07 -0.34
CA ARG A 158 -33.94 0.31 0.62
C ARG A 158 -33.66 -0.28 2.00
N GLN A 159 -33.34 -1.58 2.06
CA GLN A 159 -33.02 -2.25 3.32
C GLN A 159 -31.80 -1.62 4.00
N LEU A 160 -30.75 -1.29 3.23
CA LEU A 160 -29.57 -0.62 3.75
C LEU A 160 -29.89 0.78 4.28
N VAL A 161 -30.75 1.55 3.59
CA VAL A 161 -31.20 2.86 4.06
C VAL A 161 -31.96 2.72 5.39
N VAL A 162 -32.92 1.80 5.45
CA VAL A 162 -33.71 1.53 6.67
C VAL A 162 -32.81 1.12 7.84
N ASN A 163 -31.89 0.18 7.61
CA ASN A 163 -30.98 -0.33 8.64
C ASN A 163 -29.92 0.69 9.07
N SER A 164 -29.55 1.61 8.18
CA SER A 164 -28.58 2.67 8.49
C SER A 164 -29.24 3.89 9.16
N TRP A 165 -30.57 3.95 9.19
CA TRP A 165 -31.31 5.08 9.74
C TRP A 165 -31.42 4.99 11.27
N SER A 166 -30.68 5.83 11.97
CA SER A 166 -30.70 5.88 13.44
C SER A 166 -31.65 6.97 13.97
N GLY A 167 -32.22 6.78 15.17
CA GLY A 167 -33.14 7.75 15.81
C GLY A 167 -34.61 7.34 15.64
N THR A 168 -35.34 8.03 14.76
CA THR A 168 -36.74 7.67 14.46
C THR A 168 -36.77 6.39 13.62
N ALA A 169 -37.33 5.31 14.16
CA ALA A 169 -37.46 4.06 13.42
C ALA A 169 -38.29 4.28 12.14
N ILE A 170 -37.73 3.89 11.00
CA ILE A 170 -38.42 3.91 9.70
C ILE A 170 -38.68 2.47 9.27
N LYS A 171 -39.81 2.23 8.60
CA LYS A 171 -40.17 0.93 8.05
C LYS A 171 -39.80 0.82 6.57
N THR A 172 -39.84 1.94 5.85
CA THR A 172 -39.59 1.98 4.41
C THR A 172 -39.19 3.39 3.96
N VAL A 173 -38.83 3.52 2.69
CA VAL A 173 -38.40 4.78 2.05
C VAL A 173 -39.32 5.06 0.88
N ALA A 174 -39.76 6.31 0.74
CA ALA A 174 -40.61 6.74 -0.36
C ALA A 174 -39.93 6.46 -1.71
N LYS A 175 -40.70 5.95 -2.69
CA LYS A 175 -40.18 5.48 -3.97
C LYS A 175 -39.29 6.52 -4.68
N VAL A 176 -39.74 7.77 -4.76
CA VAL A 176 -38.99 8.86 -5.41
C VAL A 176 -37.62 9.08 -4.77
N MET A 177 -37.55 9.05 -3.45
CA MET A 177 -36.30 9.19 -2.70
C MET A 177 -35.39 7.98 -2.91
N LEU A 178 -35.95 6.78 -2.85
CA LEU A 178 -35.21 5.53 -3.06
C LEU A 178 -34.61 5.45 -4.47
N ASP A 179 -35.42 5.72 -5.49
CA ASP A 179 -35.02 5.69 -6.90
C ASP A 179 -33.87 6.68 -7.13
N SER A 180 -33.94 7.85 -6.50
CA SER A 180 -32.92 8.89 -6.63
C SER A 180 -31.63 8.60 -5.84
N ILE A 181 -31.71 7.94 -4.67
CA ILE A 181 -30.54 7.40 -3.96
C ILE A 181 -29.87 6.32 -4.81
N PHE A 182 -30.67 5.39 -5.35
CA PHE A 182 -30.17 4.28 -6.14
C PHE A 182 -29.52 4.73 -7.46
N ALA A 183 -30.15 5.66 -8.19
CA ALA A 183 -29.61 6.18 -9.45
C ALA A 183 -28.20 6.78 -9.30
N ARG A 184 -27.92 7.46 -8.18
CA ARG A 184 -26.62 8.10 -7.92
C ARG A 184 -25.58 7.15 -7.36
N THR A 185 -26.00 6.24 -6.49
CA THR A 185 -25.08 5.31 -5.83
C THR A 185 -24.79 4.07 -6.68
N ARG A 186 -25.69 3.77 -7.62
CA ARG A 186 -25.75 2.52 -8.38
C ARG A 186 -25.60 1.29 -7.48
N GLY A 187 -26.22 1.36 -6.29
CA GLY A 187 -26.18 0.27 -5.31
C GLY A 187 -24.91 0.20 -4.46
N ASN A 188 -23.95 1.12 -4.59
CA ASN A 188 -22.71 1.05 -3.81
C ASN A 188 -23.01 1.27 -2.30
N PRO A 189 -22.77 0.28 -1.42
CA PRO A 189 -23.13 0.37 0.00
C PRO A 189 -22.49 1.56 0.73
N LEU A 190 -21.23 1.87 0.39
CA LEU A 190 -20.51 2.99 0.98
C LEU A 190 -21.20 4.30 0.62
N PHE A 191 -21.59 4.46 -0.65
CA PHE A 191 -22.23 5.69 -1.14
C PHE A 191 -23.65 5.86 -0.61
N ILE A 192 -24.39 4.76 -0.49
CA ILE A 192 -25.72 4.75 0.13
C ILE A 192 -25.63 5.27 1.56
N ARG A 193 -24.70 4.73 2.37
CA ARG A 193 -24.51 5.17 3.76
C ARG A 193 -24.15 6.65 3.86
N SER A 194 -23.27 7.14 2.99
CA SER A 194 -22.90 8.56 2.95
C SER A 194 -24.11 9.46 2.61
N LEU A 195 -24.88 9.11 1.58
CA LEU A 195 -26.08 9.88 1.21
C LEU A 195 -27.15 9.85 2.30
N VAL A 196 -27.37 8.70 2.95
CA VAL A 196 -28.31 8.57 4.06
C VAL A 196 -27.91 9.47 5.23
N THR A 197 -26.62 9.48 5.56
CA THR A 197 -26.07 10.34 6.62
C THR A 197 -26.29 11.81 6.28
N ALA A 198 -25.97 12.21 5.05
CA ALA A 198 -26.12 13.58 4.59
C ALA A 198 -27.59 14.04 4.51
N LEU A 199 -28.50 13.16 4.06
CA LEU A 199 -29.94 13.40 4.09
C LEU A 199 -30.43 13.64 5.52
N LYS A 200 -30.03 12.78 6.46
CA LYS A 200 -30.41 12.94 7.87
C LYS A 200 -29.91 14.26 8.45
N GLU A 201 -28.67 14.62 8.13
CA GLU A 201 -28.00 15.85 8.52
C GLU A 201 -28.57 17.13 7.91
N SER A 202 -29.24 17.04 6.75
CA SER A 202 -29.90 18.19 6.12
C SER A 202 -31.14 18.65 6.91
N GLY A 203 -31.73 17.77 7.73
CA GLY A 203 -33.02 18.00 8.37
C GLY A 203 -34.22 18.03 7.42
N GLN A 204 -33.99 17.88 6.11
CA GLN A 204 -35.01 17.98 5.05
C GLN A 204 -35.72 16.64 4.81
N TRP A 205 -36.08 15.98 5.90
CA TRP A 205 -36.78 14.71 5.89
C TRP A 205 -37.93 14.74 6.89
N ARG A 206 -38.91 13.89 6.65
CA ARG A 206 -39.98 13.56 7.59
C ARG A 206 -40.28 12.08 7.50
N VAL A 207 -40.78 11.53 8.58
CA VAL A 207 -41.32 10.17 8.62
C VAL A 207 -42.83 10.31 8.73
N ASP A 208 -43.56 9.74 7.79
CA ASP A 208 -45.03 9.78 7.84
C ASP A 208 -45.59 8.86 8.94
N ALA A 209 -46.89 8.91 9.17
CA ALA A 209 -47.55 8.08 10.18
C ALA A 209 -47.43 6.56 9.93
N LEU A 210 -47.11 6.15 8.70
CA LEU A 210 -46.91 4.76 8.32
C LEU A 210 -45.45 4.29 8.51
N GLY A 211 -44.55 5.20 8.87
CA GLY A 211 -43.12 4.90 9.04
C GLY A 211 -42.32 5.02 7.74
N THR A 212 -42.84 5.71 6.72
CA THR A 212 -42.13 5.95 5.45
C THR A 212 -41.27 7.19 5.53
N LEU A 213 -39.98 7.05 5.25
CA LEU A 213 -39.07 8.18 5.10
C LEU A 213 -39.36 8.93 3.79
N THR A 214 -39.62 10.23 3.86
CA THR A 214 -39.88 11.12 2.72
C THR A 214 -39.27 12.51 2.94
N THR A 215 -39.21 13.34 1.91
CA THR A 215 -38.77 14.75 1.99
C THR A 215 -39.80 15.65 2.69
N GLN A 216 -39.35 16.77 3.26
CA GLN A 216 -40.24 17.83 3.76
C GLN A 216 -40.81 18.65 2.59
N GLY A 217 -42.14 18.67 2.44
CA GLY A 217 -42.85 19.47 1.42
C GLY A 217 -43.10 18.75 0.09
N GLU A 218 -44.19 19.11 -0.60
CA GLU A 218 -44.58 18.53 -1.90
C GLU A 218 -43.78 19.10 -3.08
N SER A 219 -43.17 20.28 -2.92
CA SER A 219 -42.36 20.97 -3.95
C SER A 219 -40.86 20.80 -3.75
N PHE A 220 -40.44 19.86 -2.89
CA PHE A 220 -39.04 19.72 -2.54
C PHE A 220 -38.29 18.92 -3.60
N ASP A 221 -37.43 19.61 -4.32
CA ASP A 221 -36.58 19.01 -5.32
C ASP A 221 -35.47 18.23 -4.62
N PHE A 222 -35.73 16.94 -4.35
CA PHE A 222 -34.71 16.00 -3.91
C PHE A 222 -33.53 16.01 -4.90
N GLU A 223 -33.75 16.38 -6.17
CA GLU A 223 -32.64 16.62 -7.06
C GLU A 223 -31.83 17.85 -6.67
N GLN A 224 -32.35 18.97 -6.19
CA GLN A 224 -31.50 20.11 -5.77
C GLN A 224 -30.66 19.84 -4.53
N VAL A 225 -31.20 19.10 -3.55
CA VAL A 225 -30.43 18.70 -2.36
C VAL A 225 -29.38 17.66 -2.72
N VAL A 226 -29.68 16.73 -3.62
CA VAL A 226 -28.82 15.59 -3.91
C VAL A 226 -27.97 15.75 -5.19
N LEU A 227 -28.31 16.65 -6.12
CA LEU A 227 -27.42 17.18 -7.17
C LEU A 227 -26.26 17.96 -6.54
N GLY A 228 -26.48 18.54 -5.36
CA GLY A 228 -25.42 19.10 -4.52
C GLY A 228 -24.57 18.05 -3.80
N MET A 229 -24.96 16.77 -3.78
CA MET A 229 -24.30 15.69 -3.03
C MET A 229 -23.69 14.64 -3.95
N ASP A 230 -22.61 15.00 -4.64
CA ASP A 230 -21.54 14.03 -4.93
C ASP A 230 -21.06 13.45 -3.58
N LEU A 231 -20.59 12.20 -3.53
CA LEU A 231 -19.94 11.65 -2.33
C LEU A 231 -18.86 12.61 -1.84
N GLN A 232 -18.13 13.22 -2.79
CA GLN A 232 -17.18 14.27 -2.48
C GLN A 232 -17.86 15.44 -1.76
N SER A 233 -18.98 15.95 -2.27
CA SER A 233 -19.73 17.04 -1.62
C SER A 233 -20.29 16.67 -0.25
N ALA A 234 -20.71 15.42 -0.02
CA ALA A 234 -21.15 14.97 1.31
C ALA A 234 -19.97 14.92 2.29
N ILE A 235 -18.82 14.40 1.85
CA ILE A 235 -17.58 14.40 2.62
C ILE A 235 -17.10 15.84 2.88
N VAL A 236 -17.20 16.74 1.89
CA VAL A 236 -16.90 18.18 2.03
C VAL A 236 -17.84 18.82 3.05
N ALA A 237 -19.15 18.59 2.98
CA ALA A 237 -20.11 19.18 3.91
C ALA A 237 -19.89 18.70 5.35
N GLN A 238 -19.59 17.41 5.55
CA GLN A 238 -19.22 16.88 6.87
C GLN A 238 -17.90 17.46 7.35
N PHE A 239 -16.91 17.52 6.46
CA PHE A 239 -15.61 18.11 6.75
C PHE A 239 -15.74 19.58 7.18
N ASP A 240 -16.54 20.38 6.48
CA ASP A 240 -16.76 21.81 6.75
C ASP A 240 -17.44 22.06 8.11
N ARG A 241 -18.16 21.08 8.65
CA ARG A 241 -18.80 21.11 9.98
C ARG A 241 -17.87 20.70 11.13
N LEU A 242 -16.68 20.18 10.83
CA LEU A 242 -15.67 19.85 11.84
C LEU A 242 -14.99 21.11 12.39
N ASP A 243 -14.44 21.01 13.60
CA ASP A 243 -13.64 22.10 14.17
C ASP A 243 -12.42 22.39 13.28
N ARG A 244 -12.06 23.67 13.11
CA ARG A 244 -10.92 24.08 12.24
C ARG A 244 -9.62 23.35 12.55
N SER A 245 -9.34 23.07 13.82
CA SER A 245 -8.14 22.33 14.23
C SER A 245 -8.16 20.88 13.77
N PHE A 246 -9.33 20.23 13.77
CA PHE A 246 -9.49 18.86 13.30
C PHE A 246 -9.53 18.78 11.77
N GLN A 247 -10.11 19.78 11.10
CA GLN A 247 -9.99 19.93 9.64
C GLN A 247 -8.52 20.01 9.20
N LEU A 248 -7.70 20.78 9.90
CA LEU A 248 -6.27 20.89 9.61
C LEU A 248 -5.56 19.55 9.86
N PHE A 249 -5.87 18.87 10.97
CA PHE A 249 -5.36 17.54 11.27
C PHE A 249 -5.67 16.54 10.15
N LEU A 250 -6.93 16.44 9.70
CA LEU A 250 -7.34 15.55 8.61
C LEU A 250 -6.66 15.89 7.28
N LYS A 251 -6.48 17.19 6.97
CA LYS A 251 -5.74 17.63 5.78
C LYS A 251 -4.28 17.16 5.82
N MET A 252 -3.60 17.31 6.96
CA MET A 252 -2.23 16.84 7.13
C MET A 252 -2.13 15.31 7.06
N ALA A 253 -2.98 14.61 7.80
CA ALA A 253 -3.09 13.15 7.75
C ALA A 253 -3.32 12.62 6.33
N SER A 254 -4.17 13.29 5.55
CA SER A 254 -4.48 12.88 4.18
C SER A 254 -3.28 12.91 3.24
N ALA A 255 -2.29 13.78 3.52
CA ALA A 255 -1.04 13.87 2.77
C ALA A 255 0.00 12.86 3.25
N VAL A 256 0.04 12.55 4.54
CA VAL A 256 0.92 11.52 5.12
C VAL A 256 0.57 10.13 4.57
N GLY A 257 -0.71 9.74 4.58
CA GLY A 257 -1.09 8.44 4.01
C GLY A 257 -2.48 7.96 4.41
N GLN A 258 -2.85 6.80 3.87
CA GLN A 258 -4.09 6.08 4.21
C GLN A 258 -4.07 5.55 5.65
N ARG A 259 -2.92 5.04 6.07
CA ARG A 259 -2.57 4.68 7.44
C ARG A 259 -1.43 5.61 7.87
N PHE A 260 -1.51 6.18 9.07
CA PHE A 260 -0.53 7.16 9.52
C PHE A 260 -0.32 7.10 11.05
N PRO A 261 0.93 7.17 11.53
CA PRO A 261 1.23 7.46 12.92
C PRO A 261 0.79 8.88 13.27
N VAL A 262 0.10 9.06 14.40
CA VAL A 262 -0.39 10.37 14.83
C VAL A 262 0.77 11.34 15.07
N ARG A 263 1.91 10.85 15.57
CA ARG A 263 3.11 11.68 15.82
C ARG A 263 3.60 12.40 14.55
N ASP A 264 3.51 11.74 13.40
CA ASP A 264 4.00 12.27 12.14
C ASP A 264 3.12 13.46 11.74
N VAL A 265 1.79 13.31 11.87
CA VAL A 265 0.82 14.40 11.62
C VAL A 265 1.01 15.56 12.60
N LEU A 266 1.22 15.28 13.89
CA LEU A 266 1.41 16.30 14.91
C LEU A 266 2.69 17.13 14.71
N CYS A 267 3.74 16.54 14.11
CA CYS A 267 4.96 17.26 13.80
C CYS A 267 4.69 18.49 12.92
N PHE A 268 3.79 18.35 11.95
CA PHE A 268 3.47 19.42 10.99
C PHE A 268 2.45 20.44 11.52
N LEU A 269 1.60 20.04 12.48
CA LEU A 269 0.70 20.97 13.17
C LEU A 269 1.43 21.96 14.08
N SER A 270 2.66 21.63 14.49
CA SER A 270 3.47 22.43 15.42
C SER A 270 3.97 23.75 14.79
N ASP A 271 4.24 23.75 13.48
CA ASP A 271 4.82 24.89 12.73
C ASP A 271 3.78 25.88 12.20
N ALA A 272 2.50 25.51 12.16
CA ALA A 272 1.42 26.43 11.85
C ALA A 272 1.18 27.34 13.07
N GLN A 273 1.84 28.50 13.10
CA GLN A 273 1.68 29.52 14.14
C GLN A 273 0.18 29.77 14.41
N ALA A 274 -0.28 29.35 15.61
CA ALA A 274 -1.60 29.54 16.26
C ALA A 274 -2.29 28.25 16.79
N SER A 275 -1.59 27.15 17.07
CA SER A 275 -2.21 25.98 17.75
C SER A 275 -1.35 25.30 18.83
N THR A 276 -0.38 26.02 19.39
CA THR A 276 0.56 25.58 20.43
C THR A 276 -0.05 25.52 21.85
N ALA A 277 -1.27 24.98 21.99
CA ALA A 277 -1.85 24.66 23.30
C ALA A 277 -2.59 23.31 23.37
N LEU A 278 -2.77 22.57 22.27
CA LEU A 278 -3.66 21.39 22.25
C LEU A 278 -2.97 20.04 22.05
N PHE A 279 -1.82 20.00 21.36
CA PHE A 279 -1.07 18.78 21.08
C PHE A 279 0.39 18.96 21.50
N ASP A 280 0.59 19.04 22.82
CA ASP A 280 1.91 19.04 23.43
C ASP A 280 2.61 17.71 23.14
N ARG A 281 3.83 17.77 22.56
CA ARG A 281 4.69 16.62 22.25
C ARG A 281 5.02 15.78 23.50
N SER A 282 4.79 16.33 24.69
CA SER A 282 5.03 15.71 26.00
C SER A 282 3.85 14.92 26.58
N ARG A 283 2.67 14.89 25.93
CA ARG A 283 1.49 14.18 26.47
C ARG A 283 1.44 12.71 26.04
N SER A 284 1.11 11.85 27.01
CA SER A 284 0.74 10.44 26.81
C SER A 284 -0.20 10.23 25.60
N ALA A 285 -0.09 9.09 24.93
CA ALA A 285 -0.91 8.73 23.76
C ALA A 285 -2.44 8.73 24.06
N ILE A 286 -2.82 8.54 25.32
CA ILE A 286 -4.22 8.39 25.76
C ILE A 286 -5.02 9.70 25.61
N PRO A 287 -4.55 10.86 26.11
CA PRO A 287 -5.20 12.17 25.87
C PRO A 287 -5.43 12.49 24.38
N VAL A 288 -4.45 12.17 23.52
CA VAL A 288 -4.53 12.47 22.08
C VAL A 288 -5.57 11.58 21.40
N ALA A 289 -5.59 10.28 21.72
CA ALA A 289 -6.59 9.35 21.19
C ALA A 289 -8.02 9.77 21.53
N ARG A 290 -8.30 10.07 22.82
CA ARG A 290 -9.63 10.53 23.24
C ARG A 290 -10.04 11.83 22.55
N ARG A 291 -9.08 12.73 22.31
CA ARG A 291 -9.35 13.98 21.60
C ARG A 291 -9.74 13.73 20.15
N ILE A 292 -9.00 12.89 19.43
CA ILE A 292 -9.33 12.51 18.04
C ILE A 292 -10.72 11.88 18.00
N GLU A 293 -11.00 10.90 18.87
CA GLU A 293 -12.31 10.24 18.95
C GLU A 293 -13.45 11.23 19.24
N SER A 294 -13.23 12.22 20.11
CA SER A 294 -14.23 13.25 20.42
C SER A 294 -14.47 14.26 19.28
N GLN A 295 -13.47 14.49 18.43
CA GLN A 295 -13.55 15.45 17.32
C GLN A 295 -13.97 14.80 16.01
N ASP A 296 -13.78 13.49 15.84
CA ASP A 296 -14.20 12.72 14.67
C ASP A 296 -15.70 12.39 14.68
N LYS A 297 -16.54 13.44 14.71
CA LYS A 297 -18.01 13.35 14.82
C LYS A 297 -18.67 12.50 13.73
N TYR A 298 -18.03 12.42 12.56
CA TYR A 298 -18.56 11.71 11.38
C TYR A 298 -17.81 10.41 11.09
N GLY A 299 -16.81 10.06 11.90
CA GLY A 299 -16.10 8.80 11.80
C GLY A 299 -15.26 8.66 10.53
N PHE A 300 -14.49 9.69 10.19
CA PHE A 300 -13.50 9.69 9.10
C PHE A 300 -12.38 8.66 9.34
N LEU A 301 -12.04 8.40 10.60
CA LEU A 301 -10.88 7.62 11.00
C LEU A 301 -11.28 6.34 11.75
N ALA A 302 -10.43 5.33 11.65
CA ALA A 302 -10.45 4.12 12.48
C ALA A 302 -9.09 3.98 13.18
N ARG A 303 -9.13 3.63 14.47
CA ARG A 303 -7.92 3.30 15.22
C ARG A 303 -7.46 1.90 14.85
N VAL A 304 -6.18 1.75 14.56
CA VAL A 304 -5.57 0.46 14.22
C VAL A 304 -4.36 0.19 15.10
N GLU A 305 -3.95 -1.07 15.18
CA GLU A 305 -2.73 -1.45 15.87
C GLU A 305 -1.50 -0.92 15.09
N GLY A 306 -0.59 -0.30 15.83
CA GLY A 306 0.69 0.17 15.32
C GLY A 306 1.73 -0.93 15.40
N GLY A 307 2.69 -0.93 14.47
CA GLY A 307 3.89 -1.74 14.60
C GLY A 307 4.78 -1.24 15.73
N GLU A 308 5.85 -1.99 16.01
CA GLU A 308 6.82 -1.62 17.03
C GLU A 308 7.35 -0.19 16.80
N GLY A 309 7.25 0.62 17.85
CA GLY A 309 7.68 2.01 17.80
C GLY A 309 6.87 2.92 16.87
N GLU A 310 5.68 2.55 16.39
CA GLU A 310 4.77 3.48 15.67
C GLU A 310 3.85 4.27 16.61
N GLY A 311 3.59 3.75 17.81
CA GLY A 311 2.74 4.38 18.80
C GLY A 311 1.27 4.39 18.39
N LEU A 312 0.60 5.54 18.51
CA LEU A 312 -0.81 5.68 18.16
C LEU A 312 -0.98 5.83 16.64
N VAL A 313 -1.65 4.85 16.02
CA VAL A 313 -1.88 4.81 14.56
C VAL A 313 -3.37 4.87 14.25
N TYR A 314 -3.70 5.64 13.22
CA TYR A 314 -5.03 5.71 12.64
C TYR A 314 -4.96 5.45 11.14
N GLU A 315 -6.09 5.03 10.58
CA GLU A 315 -6.31 4.99 9.15
C GLU A 315 -7.61 5.71 8.79
N PHE A 316 -7.70 6.22 7.57
CA PHE A 316 -8.99 6.65 7.05
C PHE A 316 -9.86 5.43 6.80
N LYS A 317 -11.15 5.47 7.15
CA LYS A 317 -12.06 4.33 6.90
C LYS A 317 -12.19 3.96 5.41
N SER A 318 -11.83 4.87 4.52
CA SER A 318 -11.79 4.63 3.10
C SER A 318 -10.77 5.53 2.41
N GLU A 319 -10.07 4.97 1.43
CA GLU A 319 -9.18 5.70 0.52
C GLU A 319 -9.92 6.82 -0.23
N VAL A 320 -11.24 6.68 -0.43
CA VAL A 320 -12.06 7.73 -1.06
C VAL A 320 -12.20 8.95 -0.15
N VAL A 321 -12.39 8.72 1.16
CA VAL A 321 -12.47 9.80 2.16
C VAL A 321 -11.15 10.55 2.23
N ARG A 322 -10.03 9.82 2.30
CA ARG A 322 -8.69 10.41 2.27
C ARG A 322 -8.47 11.25 1.02
N LYS A 323 -8.75 10.69 -0.17
CA LYS A 323 -8.59 11.39 -1.44
C LYS A 323 -9.43 12.66 -1.49
N CYS A 324 -10.67 12.61 -1.03
CA CYS A 324 -11.55 13.76 -1.00
C CYS A 324 -10.96 14.89 -0.13
N VAL A 325 -10.61 14.59 1.12
CA VAL A 325 -9.96 15.55 2.04
C VAL A 325 -8.66 16.11 1.43
N TYR A 326 -7.84 15.25 0.84
CA TYR A 326 -6.60 15.65 0.18
C TYR A 326 -6.86 16.62 -1.00
N THR A 327 -7.88 16.36 -1.82
CA THR A 327 -8.22 17.21 -2.98
C THR A 327 -8.88 18.54 -2.61
N MET A 328 -9.40 18.70 -1.39
CA MET A 328 -9.90 19.99 -0.90
C MET A 328 -8.78 21.03 -0.71
N MET A 329 -7.53 20.59 -0.62
CA MET A 329 -6.37 21.50 -0.59
C MET A 329 -5.99 21.95 -2.01
N VAL A 330 -5.77 23.25 -2.18
CA VAL A 330 -5.26 23.76 -3.46
C VAL A 330 -3.88 23.17 -3.77
N VAL A 331 -3.53 23.08 -5.05
CA VAL A 331 -2.26 22.46 -5.51
C VAL A 331 -1.04 22.99 -4.76
N GLN A 332 -0.95 24.31 -4.57
CA GLN A 332 0.17 24.94 -3.87
C GLN A 332 0.28 24.48 -2.41
N GLN A 333 -0.83 24.37 -1.68
CA GLN A 333 -0.84 23.88 -0.30
C GLN A 333 -0.38 22.42 -0.23
N ARG A 334 -0.84 21.57 -1.18
CA ARG A 334 -0.40 20.17 -1.26
C ARG A 334 1.10 20.07 -1.51
N GLN A 335 1.64 20.85 -2.44
CA GLN A 335 3.07 20.88 -2.75
C GLN A 335 3.91 21.34 -1.55
N GLN A 336 3.46 22.38 -0.84
CA GLN A 336 4.12 22.85 0.39
C GLN A 336 4.10 21.80 1.49
N LEU A 337 2.96 21.15 1.72
CA LEU A 337 2.82 20.10 2.71
C LEU A 337 3.70 18.88 2.37
N HIS A 338 3.71 18.45 1.11
CA HIS A 338 4.60 17.39 0.64
C HIS A 338 6.08 17.75 0.82
N LEU A 339 6.44 19.01 0.59
CA LEU A 339 7.80 19.49 0.84
C LEU A 339 8.16 19.47 2.32
N SER A 340 7.27 19.94 3.21
CA SER A 340 7.49 19.88 4.66
C SER A 340 7.67 18.44 5.16
N ILE A 341 6.85 17.51 4.67
CA ILE A 341 6.96 16.09 5.03
C ILE A 341 8.26 15.49 4.51
N ALA A 342 8.62 15.78 3.25
CA ALA A 342 9.88 15.32 2.67
C ALA A 342 11.10 15.85 3.45
N ILE A 343 11.12 17.13 3.81
CA ILE A 343 12.21 17.72 4.61
C ILE A 343 12.29 17.07 5.99
N TYR A 344 11.14 16.83 6.63
CA TYR A 344 11.12 16.13 7.91
C TYR A 344 11.73 14.73 7.81
N TYR A 345 11.28 13.92 6.84
CA TYR A 345 11.82 12.59 6.60
C TYR A 345 13.30 12.62 6.21
N GLU A 346 13.74 13.61 5.43
CA GLU A 346 15.15 13.84 5.11
C GLU A 346 15.99 14.12 6.38
N ASN A 347 15.48 14.91 7.32
CA ASN A 347 16.19 15.28 8.55
C ASN A 347 16.31 14.13 9.56
N VAL A 348 15.34 13.21 9.60
CA VAL A 348 15.37 12.05 10.50
C VAL A 348 15.96 10.80 9.84
N LEU A 349 16.26 10.85 8.53
CA LEU A 349 16.83 9.74 7.78
C LEU A 349 18.22 9.39 8.30
N ASN A 350 18.43 8.12 8.63
CA ASN A 350 19.70 7.55 9.02
C ASN A 350 19.80 6.10 8.53
N ASP A 351 20.97 5.47 8.70
CA ASP A 351 21.20 4.13 8.16
C ASP A 351 20.25 3.08 8.74
N SER A 352 19.83 3.21 10.01
CA SER A 352 18.94 2.23 10.66
C SER A 352 17.48 2.34 10.20
N ASN A 353 17.01 3.52 9.77
CA ASN A 353 15.63 3.72 9.32
C ASN A 353 15.49 3.92 7.80
N ARG A 354 16.60 3.85 7.06
CA ARG A 354 16.65 4.11 5.62
C ARG A 354 15.68 3.25 4.81
N HIS A 355 15.62 1.95 5.10
CA HIS A 355 14.75 1.01 4.40
C HIS A 355 13.26 1.37 4.55
N ARG A 356 12.87 1.98 5.69
CA ARG A 356 11.50 2.39 5.99
C ARG A 356 11.15 3.76 5.42
N LEU A 357 12.07 4.72 5.48
CA LEU A 357 11.79 6.13 5.19
C LEU A 357 12.13 6.56 3.76
N LEU A 358 13.03 5.86 3.06
CA LEU A 358 13.51 6.32 1.75
C LEU A 358 12.40 6.33 0.69
N VAL A 359 11.55 5.30 0.67
CA VAL A 359 10.41 5.22 -0.25
C VAL A 359 9.42 6.37 -0.02
N PRO A 360 8.81 6.54 1.19
CA PRO A 360 7.87 7.62 1.40
C PRO A 360 8.52 9.00 1.21
N LEU A 361 9.76 9.20 1.65
CA LEU A 361 10.53 10.43 1.39
C LEU A 361 10.55 10.79 -0.11
N THR A 362 10.86 9.81 -0.96
CA THR A 362 10.91 10.00 -2.41
C THR A 362 9.53 10.32 -2.98
N GLU A 363 8.48 9.59 -2.57
CA GLU A 363 7.11 9.85 -2.99
C GLU A 363 6.63 11.26 -2.61
N HIS A 364 7.01 11.75 -1.43
CA HIS A 364 6.71 13.11 -1.01
C HIS A 364 7.44 14.14 -1.87
N TYR A 365 8.75 13.95 -2.14
CA TYR A 365 9.48 14.84 -3.04
C TYR A 365 8.88 14.87 -4.45
N LEU A 366 8.47 13.73 -5.02
CA LEU A 366 7.89 13.68 -6.36
C LEU A 366 6.61 14.52 -6.50
N LYS A 367 5.87 14.71 -5.40
CA LYS A 367 4.63 15.51 -5.35
C LYS A 367 4.86 17.01 -5.12
N THR A 368 6.11 17.48 -4.97
CA THR A 368 6.42 18.92 -4.82
C THR A 368 6.47 19.64 -6.17
N ASP A 369 6.71 20.95 -6.16
CA ASP A 369 6.99 21.74 -7.37
C ASP A 369 8.38 21.43 -7.99
N ASP A 370 8.67 22.05 -9.12
CA ASP A 370 9.92 21.86 -9.87
C ASP A 370 11.14 22.57 -9.24
N ARG A 371 10.95 23.38 -8.19
CA ARG A 371 12.10 23.96 -7.47
C ARG A 371 12.92 22.87 -6.79
N GLN A 372 12.30 21.74 -6.47
CA GLN A 372 12.95 20.57 -5.87
C GLN A 372 13.42 19.54 -6.91
N LYS A 373 13.43 19.85 -8.21
CA LYS A 373 13.74 18.90 -9.30
C LYS A 373 15.00 18.07 -9.04
N LEU A 374 16.08 18.70 -8.58
CA LEU A 374 17.33 17.99 -8.28
C LEU A 374 17.19 17.04 -7.08
N LYS A 375 16.43 17.43 -6.03
CA LYS A 375 16.14 16.53 -4.90
C LYS A 375 15.27 15.35 -5.34
N LYS A 376 14.26 15.59 -6.19
CA LYS A 376 13.43 14.53 -6.78
C LYS A 376 14.30 13.49 -7.48
N ILE A 377 15.19 13.93 -8.36
CA ILE A 377 16.12 13.04 -9.09
C ILE A 377 17.02 12.29 -8.11
N ARG A 378 17.64 12.98 -7.15
CA ARG A 378 18.52 12.35 -6.15
C ARG A 378 17.83 11.25 -5.37
N TYR A 379 16.65 11.51 -4.81
CA TYR A 379 15.93 10.51 -4.02
C TYR A 379 15.34 9.40 -4.88
N LEU A 380 14.93 9.71 -6.12
CA LEU A 380 14.50 8.70 -7.08
C LEU A 380 15.65 7.76 -7.47
N GLU A 381 16.88 8.26 -7.63
CA GLU A 381 18.05 7.41 -7.83
C GLU A 381 18.26 6.46 -6.64
N LEU A 382 18.22 6.99 -5.42
CA LEU A 382 18.41 6.19 -4.21
C LEU A 382 17.33 5.12 -4.04
N VAL A 383 16.06 5.44 -4.30
CA VAL A 383 14.96 4.46 -4.21
C VAL A 383 15.02 3.45 -5.36
N SER A 384 15.50 3.84 -6.55
CA SER A 384 15.69 2.93 -7.69
C SER A 384 16.73 1.87 -7.34
N HIS A 385 17.86 2.30 -6.77
CA HIS A 385 18.90 1.41 -6.30
C HIS A 385 18.41 0.51 -5.17
N LEU A 386 17.73 1.06 -4.16
CA LEU A 386 17.13 0.27 -3.07
C LEU A 386 16.14 -0.78 -3.61
N SER A 387 15.30 -0.41 -4.58
CA SER A 387 14.35 -1.35 -5.20
C SER A 387 15.08 -2.49 -5.91
N TYR A 388 16.19 -2.19 -6.59
CA TYR A 388 17.06 -3.19 -7.21
C TYR A 388 17.75 -4.09 -6.19
N GLU A 389 18.33 -3.51 -5.12
CA GLU A 389 18.96 -4.25 -4.02
C GLU A 389 17.95 -5.20 -3.35
N LYS A 390 16.72 -4.72 -3.12
CA LYS A 390 15.60 -5.51 -2.57
C LYS A 390 14.87 -6.35 -3.62
N ARG A 391 15.41 -6.45 -4.84
CA ARG A 391 14.90 -7.28 -5.95
C ARG A 391 13.44 -7.04 -6.35
N MET A 392 12.89 -5.86 -6.04
CA MET A 392 11.54 -5.45 -6.44
C MET A 392 11.51 -5.04 -7.92
N MET A 393 11.68 -6.00 -8.84
CA MET A 393 11.97 -5.73 -10.25
C MET A 393 10.95 -4.84 -10.97
N GLY A 394 9.66 -4.96 -10.61
CA GLY A 394 8.64 -4.04 -11.13
C GLY A 394 8.85 -2.60 -10.68
N ALA A 395 9.17 -2.40 -9.40
CA ALA A 395 9.50 -1.07 -8.88
C ALA A 395 10.83 -0.57 -9.47
N THR A 396 11.84 -1.42 -9.63
CA THR A 396 13.12 -1.08 -10.26
C THR A 396 12.93 -0.57 -11.69
N VAL A 397 12.18 -1.30 -12.52
CA VAL A 397 11.89 -0.88 -13.90
C VAL A 397 11.18 0.47 -13.93
N LYS A 398 10.11 0.60 -13.13
CA LYS A 398 9.32 1.83 -13.02
C LYS A 398 10.17 3.03 -12.56
N ASN A 399 10.93 2.86 -11.48
CA ASN A 399 11.70 3.93 -10.85
C ASN A 399 12.88 4.37 -11.74
N TYR A 400 13.63 3.43 -12.33
CA TYR A 400 14.72 3.78 -13.25
C TYR A 400 14.24 4.41 -14.55
N THR A 401 13.11 3.94 -15.11
CA THR A 401 12.53 4.56 -16.31
C THR A 401 12.11 6.01 -16.02
N MET A 402 11.46 6.24 -14.88
CA MET A 402 11.11 7.60 -14.44
C MET A 402 12.37 8.45 -14.18
N LEU A 403 13.40 7.89 -13.55
CA LEU A 403 14.67 8.56 -13.28
C LEU A 403 15.33 9.06 -14.57
N MET A 404 15.51 8.16 -15.55
CA MET A 404 16.16 8.50 -16.81
C MET A 404 15.37 9.56 -17.58
N GLN A 405 14.04 9.50 -17.57
CA GLN A 405 13.19 10.54 -18.19
C GLN A 405 13.36 11.91 -17.52
N MET A 406 13.36 11.95 -16.18
CA MET A 406 13.55 13.19 -15.43
C MET A 406 14.95 13.79 -15.62
N VAL A 407 15.98 12.94 -15.63
CA VAL A 407 17.37 13.33 -15.86
C VAL A 407 17.56 13.89 -17.27
N ASN A 408 17.07 13.20 -18.29
CA ASN A 408 17.16 13.66 -19.69
C ASN A 408 16.47 15.02 -19.87
N THR A 409 15.29 15.20 -19.28
CA THR A 409 14.57 16.48 -19.31
C THR A 409 15.38 17.59 -18.62
N ALA A 410 15.90 17.33 -17.43
CA ALA A 410 16.70 18.30 -16.69
C ALA A 410 18.03 18.65 -17.40
N GLN A 411 18.70 17.68 -18.03
CA GLN A 411 19.92 17.91 -18.82
C GLN A 411 19.65 18.80 -20.02
N LYS A 412 18.53 18.61 -20.73
CA LYS A 412 18.12 19.45 -21.87
C LYS A 412 17.86 20.89 -21.45
N GLU A 413 17.18 21.09 -20.32
CA GLU A 413 16.89 22.43 -19.80
C GLU A 413 18.14 23.16 -19.30
N ILE A 414 19.04 22.45 -18.61
CA ILE A 414 20.26 23.04 -18.03
C ILE A 414 21.37 23.20 -19.08
N GLY A 415 21.31 22.44 -20.18
CA GLY A 415 22.35 22.40 -21.20
C GLY A 415 23.67 21.77 -20.73
N LYS A 416 23.62 20.97 -19.66
CA LYS A 416 24.79 20.29 -19.07
C LYS A 416 24.47 18.86 -18.72
N VAL A 417 25.49 18.01 -18.80
CA VAL A 417 25.42 16.63 -18.34
C VAL A 417 25.39 16.61 -16.81
N LEU A 418 24.34 16.04 -16.22
CA LEU A 418 24.15 15.99 -14.77
C LEU A 418 24.87 14.81 -14.11
N TYR A 419 25.05 13.70 -14.85
CA TYR A 419 25.60 12.45 -14.35
C TYR A 419 26.69 11.94 -15.27
N ASN A 420 27.75 11.37 -14.69
CA ASN A 420 28.84 10.79 -15.47
C ASN A 420 28.42 9.45 -16.11
N ASN A 421 29.21 8.98 -17.08
CA ASN A 421 28.92 7.73 -17.78
C ASN A 421 28.92 6.51 -16.86
N GLN A 422 29.67 6.51 -15.76
CA GLN A 422 29.70 5.40 -14.81
C GLN A 422 28.36 5.24 -14.08
N THR A 423 27.78 6.34 -13.60
CA THR A 423 26.48 6.32 -12.92
C THR A 423 25.38 5.94 -13.90
N THR A 424 25.35 6.53 -15.10
CA THR A 424 24.36 6.19 -16.13
C THR A 424 24.51 4.73 -16.58
N SER A 425 25.74 4.22 -16.71
CA SER A 425 26.00 2.81 -17.00
C SER A 425 25.45 1.88 -15.92
N ARG A 426 25.61 2.24 -14.64
CA ARG A 426 25.03 1.48 -13.52
C ARG A 426 23.51 1.41 -13.63
N TRP A 427 22.84 2.53 -13.88
CA TRP A 427 21.39 2.56 -14.02
C TRP A 427 20.91 1.65 -15.17
N HIS A 428 21.58 1.71 -16.33
CA HIS A 428 21.29 0.83 -17.46
C HIS A 428 21.53 -0.65 -17.12
N ARG A 429 22.62 -0.97 -16.41
CA ARG A 429 22.87 -2.35 -15.96
C ARG A 429 21.77 -2.87 -15.06
N GLU A 430 21.44 -2.12 -14.00
CA GLU A 430 20.43 -2.52 -13.02
C GLU A 430 19.02 -2.62 -13.65
N LEU A 431 18.69 -1.70 -14.56
CA LEU A 431 17.44 -1.74 -15.32
C LEU A 431 17.40 -2.94 -16.29
N GLY A 432 18.48 -3.21 -17.01
CA GLY A 432 18.57 -4.36 -17.92
C GLY A 432 18.47 -5.69 -17.20
N GLU A 433 19.12 -5.83 -16.04
CA GLU A 433 18.98 -6.99 -15.16
C GLU A 433 17.54 -7.14 -14.64
N ALA A 434 16.86 -6.04 -14.32
CA ALA A 434 15.46 -6.08 -13.89
C ALA A 434 14.51 -6.53 -15.02
N TYR A 435 14.73 -6.07 -16.25
CA TYR A 435 13.98 -6.56 -17.42
C TYR A 435 14.27 -8.04 -17.70
N PHE A 436 15.52 -8.47 -17.56
CA PHE A 436 15.91 -9.87 -17.73
C PHE A 436 15.19 -10.76 -16.71
N ALA A 437 15.16 -10.36 -15.44
CA ALA A 437 14.47 -11.07 -14.38
C ALA A 437 12.96 -11.19 -14.64
N ARG A 438 12.36 -10.20 -15.31
CA ARG A 438 10.94 -10.18 -15.72
C ARG A 438 10.68 -10.87 -17.06
N GLY A 439 11.69 -11.49 -17.69
CA GLY A 439 11.54 -12.20 -18.96
C GLY A 439 11.45 -11.30 -20.21
N ASN A 440 11.62 -9.98 -20.08
CA ASN A 440 11.69 -9.07 -21.23
C ASN A 440 13.13 -9.02 -21.76
N LEU A 441 13.48 -10.00 -22.60
CA LEU A 441 14.84 -10.18 -23.11
C LEU A 441 15.29 -9.05 -24.04
N GLU A 442 14.37 -8.49 -24.83
CA GLU A 442 14.69 -7.40 -25.77
C GLU A 442 15.12 -6.12 -25.02
N ALA A 443 14.31 -5.69 -24.06
CA ALA A 443 14.62 -4.52 -23.24
C ALA A 443 15.85 -4.76 -22.33
N ALA A 444 16.02 -6.00 -21.87
CA ALA A 444 17.21 -6.38 -21.11
C ALA A 444 18.48 -6.23 -21.96
N GLU A 445 18.50 -6.77 -23.18
CA GLU A 445 19.62 -6.65 -24.10
C GLU A 445 19.93 -5.17 -24.39
N GLU A 446 18.92 -4.38 -24.75
CA GLU A 446 19.10 -2.95 -25.04
C GLU A 446 19.85 -2.23 -23.92
N HIS A 447 19.38 -2.36 -22.68
CA HIS A 447 19.97 -1.66 -21.55
C HIS A 447 21.32 -2.23 -21.11
N ILE A 448 21.54 -3.54 -21.19
CA ILE A 448 22.85 -4.14 -20.89
C ILE A 448 23.89 -3.68 -21.91
N LEU A 449 23.54 -3.62 -23.20
CA LEU A 449 24.42 -3.14 -24.25
C LEU A 449 24.76 -1.64 -24.09
N GLU A 450 23.77 -0.81 -23.73
CA GLU A 450 24.00 0.60 -23.46
C GLU A 450 24.92 0.81 -22.23
N SER A 451 24.74 0.00 -21.18
CA SER A 451 25.62 -0.01 -20.02
C SER A 451 27.09 -0.27 -20.39
N LEU A 452 27.34 -1.28 -21.22
CA LEU A 452 28.67 -1.63 -21.72
C LEU A 452 29.27 -0.51 -22.57
N PHE A 453 28.46 0.06 -23.48
CA PHE A 453 28.87 1.16 -24.34
C PHE A 453 29.34 2.38 -23.53
N LEU A 454 28.58 2.77 -22.51
CA LEU A 454 28.91 3.89 -21.62
C LEU A 454 30.22 3.68 -20.84
N THR A 455 30.61 2.42 -20.59
CA THR A 455 31.91 2.06 -19.97
C THR A 455 33.06 1.87 -20.97
N GLY A 456 32.83 2.10 -22.26
CA GLY A 456 33.86 1.96 -23.30
C GLY A 456 34.05 0.52 -23.81
N HIS A 457 33.15 -0.39 -23.47
CA HIS A 457 33.15 -1.75 -24.01
C HIS A 457 32.26 -1.83 -25.24
N GLU A 458 32.87 -1.96 -26.41
CA GLU A 458 32.11 -2.19 -27.64
C GLU A 458 31.56 -3.61 -27.68
N PHE A 459 30.24 -3.78 -27.81
CA PHE A 459 29.62 -5.07 -28.08
C PHE A 459 29.27 -5.20 -29.57
N PRO A 460 29.55 -6.36 -30.21
CA PRO A 460 29.29 -6.53 -31.63
C PRO A 460 27.78 -6.63 -31.91
N ARG A 461 27.22 -5.59 -32.54
CA ARG A 461 25.80 -5.53 -32.95
C ARG A 461 25.44 -6.41 -34.16
N SER A 462 26.39 -7.13 -34.76
CA SER A 462 26.11 -8.07 -35.85
C SER A 462 26.40 -9.52 -35.45
N SER A 463 25.49 -10.42 -35.81
CA SER A 463 25.59 -11.87 -35.54
C SER A 463 26.91 -12.48 -36.02
N MET A 464 27.44 -11.99 -37.16
CA MET A 464 28.72 -12.42 -37.71
C MET A 464 29.91 -11.97 -36.85
N LYS A 465 29.93 -10.71 -36.38
CA LYS A 465 30.99 -10.20 -35.49
C LYS A 465 30.92 -10.84 -34.11
N LEU A 466 29.71 -11.12 -33.60
CA LEU A 466 29.51 -11.84 -32.34
C LEU A 466 30.06 -13.27 -32.43
N SER A 467 29.70 -14.00 -33.49
CA SER A 467 30.19 -15.36 -33.75
C SER A 467 31.72 -15.41 -33.85
N TRP A 468 32.33 -14.43 -34.51
CA TRP A 468 33.78 -14.33 -34.63
C TRP A 468 34.47 -14.04 -33.28
N ARG A 469 33.93 -13.10 -32.47
CA ARG A 469 34.45 -12.84 -31.12
C ARG A 469 34.30 -14.04 -30.19
N LEU A 470 33.16 -14.73 -30.20
CA LEU A 470 32.93 -15.94 -29.40
C LEU A 470 33.92 -17.07 -29.76
N ARG A 471 34.21 -17.25 -31.06
CA ARG A 471 35.23 -18.22 -31.50
C ARG A 471 36.63 -17.85 -31.01
N ARG A 472 36.99 -16.56 -31.06
CA ARG A 472 38.29 -16.05 -30.60
C ARG A 472 38.47 -16.14 -29.08
N GLU A 473 37.41 -15.88 -28.30
CA GLU A 473 37.41 -16.05 -26.83
C GLU A 473 37.56 -17.54 -26.44
N ARG A 474 36.83 -18.44 -27.12
CA ARG A 474 36.94 -19.89 -26.86
C ARG A 474 38.34 -20.43 -27.12
N THR A 475 39.01 -19.99 -28.18
CA THR A 475 40.40 -20.40 -28.47
C THR A 475 41.43 -19.76 -27.54
N ALA A 476 41.14 -18.61 -26.95
CA ALA A 476 41.98 -17.98 -25.93
C ALA A 476 41.87 -18.65 -24.56
N ARG A 477 40.68 -19.16 -24.18
CA ARG A 477 40.48 -19.91 -22.92
C ARG A 477 40.93 -21.37 -22.98
N SER A 478 41.14 -21.92 -24.17
CA SER A 478 41.64 -23.29 -24.40
C SER A 478 43.18 -23.37 -24.51
N ARG A 479 43.87 -22.25 -24.28
CA ARG A 479 45.32 -22.15 -24.11
C ARG A 479 45.58 -21.70 -22.68
#